data_AF-A0ABC9U9P0-F1
#
_entry.id   AF-A0ABC9U9P0-F1
#
_cell.length_a   1.000
_cell.length_b   1.000
_cell.length_c   1.000
_cell.angle_alpha   90.00
_cell.angle_beta   90.00
_cell.angle_gamma   90.00
#
_symmetry.space_group_name_H-M   'P 1'
#
loop_
_entity.id
_entity.type
_entity.pdbx_description
1 polymer ?
#
loop_
_entity_poly.entity_id
_entity_poly.type
_entity_poly.pdbx_seq_one_letter_code
_entity_poly.pdbx_strand_id
1 'polypeptide(L)'
;MENQSISQLYSELSLNPDLPTLAERCKLLTEILLDCTSLPQTQPICRCLGAYLEEMKSGLTESMRDFQVVEFEDEAEQPRQKKWLLEDTEAQCDYCRALNHILLVSHFDRDMLPHLTGLLHDMAHSMAGDLIAPVQP
;
A
#
# COMPACT_ATOMS: atom_id res chain seq x y z
N MET A 1 -27.20 -4.66 -4.30
CA MET A 1 -26.90 -3.22 -4.36
C MET A 1 -25.56 -3.09 -5.02
N GLU A 2 -25.53 -2.31 -6.08
CA GLU A 2 -24.51 -2.30 -7.12
C GLU A 2 -23.13 -1.89 -6.60
N ASN A 3 -22.13 -2.46 -7.29
CA ASN A 3 -20.72 -2.10 -7.27
C ASN A 3 -20.56 -0.66 -7.80
N GLN A 4 -21.02 0.33 -7.02
CA GLN A 4 -20.57 1.71 -7.16
C GLN A 4 -19.05 1.63 -7.03
N SER A 5 -18.36 1.74 -8.17
CA SER A 5 -16.90 1.62 -8.25
C SER A 5 -16.31 2.42 -7.10
N ILE A 6 -15.56 1.75 -6.23
CA ILE A 6 -14.98 2.33 -5.00
C ILE A 6 -14.22 3.63 -5.33
N SER A 7 -13.72 3.77 -6.56
CA SER A 7 -13.17 4.99 -7.16
C SER A 7 -14.10 6.22 -7.12
N GLN A 8 -15.43 6.05 -7.21
CA GLN A 8 -16.40 7.15 -7.10
C GLN A 8 -16.54 7.71 -5.66
N LEU A 9 -16.18 6.93 -4.63
CA LEU A 9 -16.24 7.39 -3.24
C LEU A 9 -15.01 8.21 -2.84
N TYR A 10 -13.92 8.08 -3.59
CA TYR A 10 -12.65 8.76 -3.34
C TYR A 10 -12.24 9.50 -4.60
N SER A 11 -12.88 10.65 -4.86
CA SER A 11 -12.70 11.45 -6.08
C SER A 11 -11.24 11.84 -6.36
N GLU A 12 -10.39 11.85 -5.34
CA GLU A 12 -8.94 12.07 -5.48
C GLU A 12 -8.26 10.95 -6.30
N LEU A 13 -8.74 9.70 -6.22
CA LEU A 13 -8.19 8.59 -7.02
C LEU A 13 -8.48 8.77 -8.50
N SER A 14 -9.58 9.44 -8.86
CA SER A 14 -9.90 9.77 -10.27
C SER A 14 -8.88 10.71 -10.92
N LEU A 15 -7.98 11.32 -10.14
CA LEU A 15 -6.89 12.16 -10.63
C LEU A 15 -5.65 11.35 -11.02
N ASN A 16 -5.68 10.02 -10.89
CA ASN A 16 -4.55 9.13 -11.15
C ASN A 16 -3.27 9.59 -10.42
N PRO A 17 -3.30 9.67 -9.07
CA PRO A 17 -2.13 10.06 -8.28
C PRO A 17 -0.95 9.13 -8.54
N ASP A 18 0.27 9.67 -8.45
CA ASP A 18 1.50 8.89 -8.57
C ASP A 18 1.77 8.02 -7.32
N LEU A 19 2.72 7.09 -7.43
CA LEU A 19 3.08 6.16 -6.35
C LEU A 19 3.47 6.86 -5.04
N PRO A 20 4.29 7.95 -5.04
CA PRO A 20 4.58 8.68 -3.81
C PRO A 20 3.33 9.30 -3.16
N THR A 21 2.44 9.90 -3.96
CA THR A 21 1.19 10.48 -3.44
C THR A 21 0.28 9.39 -2.84
N LEU A 22 0.15 8.24 -3.51
CA LEU A 22 -0.61 7.09 -3.01
C LEU A 22 -0.02 6.57 -1.69
N ALA A 23 1.30 6.46 -1.59
CA ALA A 23 1.99 5.99 -0.39
C ALA A 23 1.82 6.97 0.79
N GLU A 24 1.90 8.28 0.54
CA GLU A 24 1.67 9.30 1.58
C GLU A 24 0.21 9.27 2.08
N ARG A 25 -0.75 9.04 1.18
CA ARG A 25 -2.16 8.85 1.55
C ARG A 25 -2.37 7.58 2.38
N CYS A 26 -1.76 6.45 2.01
CA CYS A 26 -1.81 5.22 2.80
C CYS A 26 -1.24 5.46 4.21
N LYS A 27 -0.08 6.12 4.30
CA LYS A 27 0.58 6.49 5.56
C LYS A 27 -0.35 7.31 6.46
N LEU A 28 -0.91 8.41 5.94
CA LEU A 28 -1.83 9.27 6.68
C LEU A 28 -3.06 8.51 7.20
N LEU A 29 -3.66 7.65 6.37
CA LEU A 29 -4.82 6.85 6.79
C LEU A 29 -4.47 5.88 7.91
N THR A 30 -3.26 5.31 7.91
CA THR A 30 -2.81 4.46 9.02
C THR A 30 -2.51 5.24 10.30
N GLU A 31 -2.03 6.48 10.21
CA GLU A 31 -1.91 7.39 11.37
C GLU A 31 -3.28 7.66 12.01
N ILE A 32 -4.29 7.95 11.19
CA ILE A 32 -5.68 8.13 11.66
C ILE A 32 -6.23 6.85 12.30
N LEU A 33 -5.86 5.67 11.78
CA LEU A 33 -6.26 4.38 12.35
C LEU A 33 -5.71 4.14 13.76
N LEU A 34 -4.53 4.69 14.11
CA LEU A 34 -3.97 4.56 15.45
C LEU A 34 -4.83 5.25 16.52
N ASP A 35 -5.50 6.34 16.14
CA ASP A 35 -6.40 7.09 17.03
C ASP A 35 -7.78 6.42 17.18
N CYS A 36 -8.09 5.42 16.36
CA CYS A 36 -9.35 4.70 16.42
C CYS A 36 -9.36 3.73 17.60
N THR A 37 -10.39 3.83 18.45
CA THR A 37 -10.50 3.00 19.67
C THR A 37 -11.59 1.92 19.56
N SER A 38 -12.26 1.84 18.41
CA SER A 38 -13.38 0.91 18.19
C SER A 38 -13.56 0.55 16.71
N LEU A 39 -14.13 -0.63 16.45
CA LEU A 39 -14.40 -1.11 15.10
C LEU A 39 -15.28 -0.19 14.23
N PRO A 40 -16.33 0.47 14.75
CA PRO A 40 -17.13 1.39 13.94
C PRO A 40 -16.32 2.60 13.42
N GLN A 41 -15.29 3.05 14.17
CA GLN A 41 -14.39 4.12 13.73
C GLN A 41 -13.39 3.62 12.69
N THR A 42 -12.87 2.39 12.84
CA THR A 42 -11.86 1.84 11.93
C THR A 42 -12.43 1.52 10.54
N GLN A 43 -13.67 1.03 10.46
CA GLN A 43 -14.29 0.58 9.21
C GLN A 43 -14.24 1.59 8.04
N PRO A 44 -14.69 2.86 8.19
CA PRO A 44 -14.62 3.81 7.08
C PRO A 44 -13.18 4.10 6.65
N ILE A 45 -12.25 4.14 7.59
CA ILE A 45 -10.83 4.40 7.29
C ILE A 45 -10.20 3.19 6.58
N CYS A 46 -10.48 1.97 7.03
CA CYS A 46 -9.97 0.75 6.38
C CYS A 46 -10.55 0.56 4.96
N ARG A 47 -11.80 0.97 4.72
CA ARG A 47 -12.38 0.98 3.36
C ARG A 47 -11.65 1.96 2.44
N CYS A 48 -11.35 3.15 2.96
CA CYS A 48 -10.57 4.16 2.26
C CYS A 48 -9.17 3.65 1.94
N LEU A 49 -8.46 3.19 2.97
CA LEU A 49 -7.12 2.63 2.84
C LEU A 49 -7.09 1.46 1.85
N GLY A 50 -8.10 0.59 1.86
CA GLY A 50 -8.25 -0.49 0.89
C GLY A 50 -8.27 0.01 -0.55
N ALA A 51 -9.02 1.08 -0.84
CA ALA A 51 -9.06 1.67 -2.18
C ALA A 51 -7.68 2.19 -2.63
N TYR A 52 -7.00 2.92 -1.76
CA TYR A 52 -5.65 3.43 -2.05
C TYR A 52 -4.62 2.31 -2.23
N LEU A 53 -4.70 1.24 -1.43
CA LEU A 53 -3.80 0.10 -1.54
C LEU A 53 -4.01 -0.71 -2.84
N GLU A 54 -5.23 -0.79 -3.37
CA GLU A 54 -5.47 -1.42 -4.67
C GLU A 54 -4.86 -0.60 -5.82
N GLU A 55 -5.02 0.72 -5.81
CA GLU A 55 -4.37 1.60 -6.81
C GLU A 55 -2.84 1.54 -6.68
N MET A 56 -2.33 1.53 -5.44
CA MET A 56 -0.91 1.36 -5.15
C MET A 56 -0.36 0.05 -5.74
N LYS A 57 -1.07 -1.06 -5.55
CA LYS A 57 -0.68 -2.36 -6.12
C LYS A 57 -0.70 -2.34 -7.65
N SER A 58 -1.70 -1.71 -8.26
CA SER A 58 -1.80 -1.57 -9.70
C SER A 58 -0.60 -0.82 -10.27
N GLY A 59 -0.27 0.35 -9.70
CA GLY A 59 0.84 1.16 -10.17
C GLY A 59 2.23 0.55 -9.90
N LEU A 60 2.42 -0.20 -8.80
CA LEU A 60 3.64 -1.00 -8.58
C LEU A 60 3.80 -2.08 -9.65
N THR A 61 2.71 -2.80 -9.96
CA THR A 61 2.71 -3.85 -10.99
C THR A 61 3.06 -3.28 -12.36
N GLU A 62 2.52 -2.11 -12.72
CA GLU A 62 2.83 -1.41 -13.97
C GLU A 62 4.30 -0.99 -14.02
N SER A 63 4.79 -0.34 -12.95
CA SER A 63 6.18 0.10 -12.86
C SER A 63 7.16 -1.06 -13.01
N MET A 64 6.90 -2.20 -12.36
CA MET A 64 7.77 -3.39 -12.47
C MET A 64 7.79 -4.01 -13.88
N ARG A 65 6.68 -3.92 -14.63
CA ARG A 65 6.66 -4.37 -16.04
C ARG A 65 7.58 -3.51 -16.91
N ASP A 66 7.59 -2.19 -16.69
CA ASP A 66 8.44 -1.28 -17.45
C ASP A 66 9.93 -1.56 -17.23
N PHE A 67 10.33 -1.91 -15.99
CA PHE A 67 11.71 -2.32 -15.70
C PHE A 67 12.11 -3.67 -16.32
N GLN A 68 11.16 -4.60 -16.48
CA GLN A 68 11.40 -5.91 -17.10
C GLN A 68 11.76 -5.81 -18.60
N VAL A 69 11.31 -4.75 -19.29
CA VAL A 69 11.57 -4.57 -20.73
C VAL A 69 12.99 -4.04 -21.02
N VAL A 70 13.62 -3.34 -20.06
CA VAL A 70 14.94 -2.70 -20.27
C VAL A 70 16.11 -3.68 -20.10
N GLU A 71 15.92 -4.85 -19.47
CA GLU A 71 17.01 -5.75 -19.09
C GLU A 71 17.49 -6.75 -20.17
N PHE A 72 17.06 -6.64 -21.43
CA PHE A 72 17.40 -7.62 -22.49
C PHE A 72 18.42 -7.15 -23.55
N GLU A 73 19.18 -6.07 -23.32
CA GLU A 73 20.13 -5.57 -24.33
C GLU A 73 21.63 -5.84 -24.08
N ASP A 74 22.05 -6.57 -23.03
CA ASP A 74 23.46 -6.99 -22.93
C ASP A 74 23.65 -8.39 -22.30
N GLU A 75 23.89 -9.39 -23.16
CA GLU A 75 24.30 -10.74 -22.81
C GLU A 75 25.78 -10.76 -22.35
N ALA A 76 26.12 -10.43 -21.10
CA ALA A 76 27.49 -10.72 -20.62
C ALA A 76 27.76 -10.83 -19.11
N GLU A 77 26.88 -10.45 -18.19
CA GLU A 77 27.27 -10.40 -16.76
C GLU A 77 26.43 -11.28 -15.80
N GLN A 78 27.16 -12.00 -14.95
CA GLN A 78 26.72 -13.03 -14.00
C GLN A 78 25.60 -12.57 -13.04
N PRO A 79 24.78 -13.51 -12.51
CA PRO A 79 23.59 -13.19 -11.72
C PRO A 79 23.98 -12.78 -10.29
N ARG A 80 24.44 -11.54 -10.11
CA ARG A 80 24.46 -10.91 -8.79
C ARG A 80 23.01 -10.60 -8.43
N GLN A 81 22.49 -11.28 -7.40
CA GLN A 81 21.20 -11.05 -6.73
C GLN A 81 20.55 -9.70 -7.10
N LYS A 82 19.81 -9.69 -8.21
CA LYS A 82 19.07 -8.51 -8.67
C LYS A 82 17.78 -8.46 -7.88
N LYS A 83 17.87 -7.93 -6.67
CA LYS A 83 16.70 -7.52 -5.90
C LYS A 83 16.06 -6.38 -6.68
N TRP A 84 14.88 -6.60 -7.26
CA TRP A 84 14.21 -5.55 -8.03
C TRP A 84 13.97 -4.36 -7.10
N LEU A 85 14.16 -3.14 -7.59
CA LEU A 85 14.16 -1.92 -6.79
C LEU A 85 12.91 -1.77 -5.90
N LEU A 86 11.79 -2.38 -6.31
CA LEU A 86 10.48 -2.30 -5.65
C LEU A 86 9.92 -3.64 -5.18
N GLU A 87 10.67 -4.75 -5.24
CA GLU A 87 10.16 -6.08 -4.82
C GLU A 87 9.75 -6.11 -3.34
N ASP A 88 10.56 -5.45 -2.49
CA ASP A 88 10.25 -5.29 -1.07
C ASP A 88 9.02 -4.40 -0.87
N THR A 89 8.90 -3.32 -1.64
CA THR A 89 7.78 -2.38 -1.58
C THR A 89 6.47 -3.04 -2.03
N GLU A 90 6.52 -3.91 -3.05
CA GLU A 90 5.38 -4.71 -3.49
C GLU A 90 4.93 -5.68 -2.40
N ALA A 91 5.87 -6.41 -1.77
CA ALA A 91 5.57 -7.31 -0.66
C ALA A 91 4.95 -6.55 0.52
N GLN A 92 5.48 -5.38 0.89
CA GLN A 92 4.92 -4.52 1.93
C GLN A 92 3.50 -4.05 1.57
N CYS A 93 3.23 -3.69 0.32
CA CYS A 93 1.90 -3.35 -0.16
C CYS A 93 0.92 -4.52 0.04
N ASP A 94 1.32 -5.74 -0.32
CA ASP A 94 0.49 -6.92 -0.14
C ASP A 94 0.26 -7.27 1.34
N TYR A 95 1.24 -7.05 2.22
CA TYR A 95 1.04 -7.19 3.66
C TYR A 95 0.07 -6.15 4.22
N CYS A 96 0.18 -4.88 3.80
CA CYS A 96 -0.78 -3.84 4.15
C CYS A 96 -2.20 -4.21 3.71
N ARG A 97 -2.37 -4.74 2.48
CA ARG A 97 -3.66 -5.21 1.97
C ARG A 97 -4.24 -6.34 2.82
N ALA A 98 -3.43 -7.33 3.17
CA ALA A 98 -3.85 -8.45 4.00
C ALA A 98 -4.28 -8.00 5.41
N LEU A 99 -3.50 -7.15 6.07
CA LEU A 99 -3.83 -6.62 7.39
C LEU A 99 -5.07 -5.72 7.36
N ASN A 100 -5.19 -4.85 6.36
CA ASN A 100 -6.37 -4.01 6.18
C ASN A 100 -7.63 -4.86 5.94
N HIS A 101 -7.51 -5.97 5.20
CA HIS A 101 -8.60 -6.93 5.03
C HIS A 101 -9.03 -7.56 6.36
N ILE A 102 -8.07 -8.00 7.18
CA ILE A 102 -8.35 -8.54 8.52
C ILE A 102 -9.14 -7.53 9.36
N LEU A 103 -8.71 -6.26 9.37
CA LEU A 103 -9.39 -5.18 10.09
C LEU A 103 -10.83 -4.92 9.58
N LEU A 104 -11.12 -5.20 8.30
CA LEU A 104 -12.43 -4.98 7.70
C LEU A 104 -13.43 -6.10 7.94
N VAL A 105 -13.00 -7.37 7.85
CA VAL A 105 -13.93 -8.51 7.75
C VAL A 105 -13.78 -9.53 8.86
N SER A 106 -12.68 -9.53 9.60
CA SER A 106 -12.40 -10.57 10.60
C SER A 106 -12.98 -10.21 11.96
N HIS A 107 -13.23 -11.25 12.76
CA HIS A 107 -13.49 -11.10 14.18
C HIS A 107 -12.18 -11.32 14.92
N PHE A 108 -11.81 -10.38 15.78
CA PHE A 108 -10.63 -10.43 16.61
C PHE A 108 -10.92 -9.84 17.98
N ASP A 109 -10.14 -10.25 18.97
CA ASP A 109 -10.29 -9.77 20.33
C ASP A 109 -9.97 -8.26 20.41
N ARG A 110 -10.62 -7.57 21.34
CA ARG A 110 -10.51 -6.11 21.45
C ARG A 110 -9.07 -5.64 21.71
N ASP A 111 -8.28 -6.45 22.41
CA ASP A 111 -6.86 -6.21 22.69
C ASP A 111 -5.97 -6.39 21.46
N MET A 112 -6.42 -7.13 20.43
CA MET A 112 -5.68 -7.26 19.18
C MET A 112 -5.75 -5.99 18.32
N LEU A 113 -6.80 -5.17 18.47
CA LEU A 113 -7.03 -4.01 17.61
C LEU A 113 -5.81 -3.06 17.54
N PRO A 114 -5.24 -2.59 18.68
CA PRO A 114 -4.09 -1.68 18.64
C PRO A 114 -2.83 -2.31 18.03
N HIS A 115 -2.68 -3.63 18.14
CA HIS A 115 -1.55 -4.35 17.57
C HIS A 115 -1.67 -4.50 16.04
N LEU A 116 -2.89 -4.78 15.55
CA LEU A 116 -3.16 -4.87 14.13
C LEU A 116 -3.05 -3.50 13.43
N THR A 117 -3.58 -2.44 14.05
CA THR A 117 -3.45 -1.08 13.50
C THR A 117 -2.01 -0.57 13.59
N GLY A 118 -1.30 -0.88 14.68
CA GLY A 118 0.13 -0.58 14.84
C GLY A 118 1.00 -1.25 13.76
N LEU A 119 0.83 -2.55 13.56
CA LEU A 119 1.58 -3.29 12.54
C LEU A 119 1.30 -2.77 11.12
N LEU A 120 0.04 -2.47 10.81
CA LEU A 120 -0.35 -1.89 9.53
C LEU A 120 0.29 -0.50 9.33
N HIS A 121 0.36 0.31 10.38
CA HIS A 121 1.03 1.61 10.36
C HIS A 121 2.53 1.48 10.08
N ASP A 122 3.22 0.59 10.78
CA ASP A 122 4.66 0.36 10.60
C ASP A 122 4.98 -0.09 9.16
N MET A 123 4.19 -1.01 8.62
CA MET A 123 4.35 -1.48 7.24
C MET A 123 4.06 -0.38 6.21
N ALA A 124 3.01 0.40 6.40
CA ALA A 124 2.69 1.52 5.51
C ALA A 124 3.76 2.62 5.55
N HIS A 125 4.36 2.86 6.72
CA HIS A 125 5.50 3.77 6.86
C HIS A 125 6.74 3.27 6.15
N SER A 126 7.06 1.97 6.29
CA SER A 126 8.18 1.34 5.57
C SER A 126 8.01 1.48 4.05
N MET A 127 6.82 1.15 3.55
CA MET A 127 6.45 1.27 2.13
C MET A 127 6.56 2.70 1.62
N ALA A 128 6.09 3.68 2.40
CA ALA A 128 6.22 5.08 2.05
C ALA A 128 7.68 5.56 2.08
N GLY A 129 8.50 5.04 3.00
CA GLY A 129 9.93 5.35 3.07
C GLY A 129 10.67 5.01 1.78
N ASP A 130 10.39 3.85 1.19
CA ASP A 130 11.03 3.39 -0.05
C ASP A 130 10.61 4.21 -1.29
N LEU A 131 9.41 4.80 -1.27
CA LEU A 131 8.84 5.54 -2.41
C LEU A 131 9.03 7.07 -2.34
N ILE A 132 9.15 7.62 -1.13
CA ILE A 132 9.19 9.08 -0.88
C ILE A 132 10.63 9.55 -0.63
N ALA A 133 11.56 8.65 -0.28
CA ALA A 133 12.95 9.04 -0.03
C ALA A 133 13.53 9.79 -1.25
N PRO A 134 14.17 10.96 -1.03
CA PRO A 134 14.83 11.66 -2.11
C PRO A 134 15.94 10.76 -2.66
N VAL A 135 15.96 10.56 -3.98
CA VAL A 135 17.11 10.01 -4.68
C VAL A 135 18.31 10.87 -4.26
N GLN A 136 19.17 10.33 -3.39
CA GLN A 136 20.39 11.03 -3.03
C GLN A 136 21.25 11.15 -4.31
N PRO A 137 21.79 12.35 -4.60
CA PRO A 137 22.59 12.60 -5.79
C PRO A 137 23.93 11.85 -5.77
#